data_AF-A0A0S3T6Y3-F1
#
_entry.id   AF-A0A0S3T6Y3-F1
#
_cell.length_a   1.000
_cell.length_b   1.000
_cell.length_c   1.000
_cell.angle_alpha   90.00
_cell.angle_beta   90.00
_cell.angle_gamma   90.00
#
_symmetry.space_group_name_H-M   'P 1'
#
loop_
_entity.id
_entity.type
_entity.pdbx_description
1 polymer ?
#
loop_
_entity_poly.entity_id
_entity_poly.type
_entity_poly.pdbx_seq_one_letter_code
_entity_poly.pdbx_strand_id
1 'polypeptide(L)'
;MFVLMYYKGLLTCDDETCKHTTRSISLWLVGDSERGTVCPNYPRCNGRLLRKYTEADLYKQLSYFCHVFDTVSCIEKVLTNAVFV
;
A
#
# COMPACT_ATOMS: atom_id res chain seq x y z
N MET A 1 12.28 8.51 2.48
CA MET A 1 12.62 7.25 1.78
C MET A 1 11.41 6.32 1.83
N PHE A 2 10.83 5.95 0.68
CA PHE A 2 9.55 5.22 0.57
C PHE A 2 9.60 3.81 1.17
N VAL A 3 10.74 3.15 1.07
CA VAL A 3 11.00 1.85 1.72
C VAL A 3 10.82 1.95 3.24
N LEU A 4 11.32 3.02 3.86
CA LEU A 4 11.13 3.24 5.29
C LEU A 4 9.65 3.49 5.64
N MET A 5 8.87 4.11 4.76
CA MET A 5 7.43 4.32 4.98
C MET A 5 6.66 3.00 4.95
N TYR A 6 7.03 2.10 4.04
CA TYR A 6 6.49 0.74 3.99
C TYR A 6 6.82 -0.05 5.26
N TYR A 7 8.10 -0.11 5.64
CA TYR A 7 8.54 -0.86 6.83
C TYR A 7 8.16 -0.21 8.17
N LYS A 8 7.66 1.02 8.18
CA LYS A 8 7.00 1.60 9.38
C LYS A 8 5.73 0.81 9.77
N GLY A 9 5.15 0.02 8.86
CA GLY A 9 4.07 -0.92 9.17
C GLY A 9 2.80 -0.25 9.70
N LEU A 10 2.49 0.97 9.24
CA LEU A 10 1.33 1.70 9.71
C LEU A 10 0.04 1.08 9.19
N LEU A 11 -0.84 0.71 10.10
CA LEU A 11 -2.15 0.13 9.87
C LEU A 11 -3.23 1.14 10.25
N THR A 12 -4.33 1.17 9.50
CA THR A 12 -5.50 1.99 9.78
C THR A 12 -6.76 1.14 9.63
N CYS A 13 -7.70 1.27 10.56
CA CYS A 13 -9.00 0.61 10.49
C CYS A 13 -9.79 1.12 9.28
N ASP A 14 -10.39 0.20 8.51
CA ASP A 14 -11.25 0.50 7.36
C ASP A 14 -12.58 1.16 7.73
N ASP A 15 -13.09 0.90 8.94
CA ASP A 15 -14.29 1.52 9.48
C ASP A 15 -14.12 3.05 9.64
N GLU A 16 -14.90 3.79 8.85
CA GLU A 16 -14.95 5.26 8.81
C GLU A 16 -15.23 5.91 10.17
N THR A 17 -15.96 5.21 11.06
CA THR A 17 -16.29 5.71 12.39
C THR A 17 -15.17 5.49 13.40
N CYS A 18 -14.30 4.51 13.14
CA CYS A 18 -13.20 4.13 14.02
C CYS A 18 -11.90 4.87 13.66
N LYS A 19 -11.45 4.76 12.39
CA LYS A 19 -10.19 5.34 11.87
C LYS A 19 -8.95 5.12 12.75
N HIS A 20 -8.97 4.10 13.61
CA HIS A 20 -7.88 3.80 14.53
C HIS A 20 -6.62 3.48 13.73
N THR A 21 -5.50 4.13 14.08
CA THR A 21 -4.23 3.95 13.40
C THR A 21 -3.19 3.41 14.37
N THR A 22 -2.53 2.32 14.02
CA THR A 22 -1.54 1.63 14.86
C THR A 22 -0.39 1.08 14.04
N ARG A 23 0.71 0.71 14.71
CA ARG A 23 1.79 -0.10 14.12
C ARG A 23 1.84 -1.52 14.69
N SER A 24 1.05 -1.77 15.73
CA SER A 24 0.98 -3.07 16.40
C SER A 24 0.03 -3.98 15.63
N ILE A 25 0.47 -5.21 15.40
CA ILE A 25 -0.31 -6.25 14.74
C ILE A 25 -1.14 -6.98 15.81
N SER A 26 -2.42 -7.19 15.56
CA SER A 26 -3.29 -7.94 16.47
C SER A 26 -3.01 -9.44 16.38
N LEU A 27 -2.71 -10.12 17.49
CA LEU A 27 -2.64 -11.59 17.49
C LEU A 27 -4.03 -12.27 17.57
N TRP A 28 -5.08 -11.46 17.71
CA TRP A 28 -6.46 -11.92 17.77
C TRP A 28 -6.91 -12.53 16.44
N LEU A 29 -7.58 -13.67 16.54
CA LEU A 29 -8.29 -14.32 15.44
C LEU A 29 -9.77 -14.36 15.80
N VAL A 30 -10.59 -13.61 15.06
CA VAL A 30 -12.03 -13.50 15.28
C VAL A 30 -12.76 -13.91 14.00
N GLY A 31 -13.50 -15.01 14.06
CA GLY A 31 -14.22 -15.57 12.91
C GLY A 31 -13.31 -15.81 11.70
N ASP A 32 -13.74 -15.37 10.53
CA ASP A 32 -13.01 -15.47 9.27
C ASP A 32 -12.05 -14.28 9.01
N SER A 33 -11.72 -13.50 10.04
CA SER A 33 -10.77 -12.39 9.89
C SER A 33 -9.36 -12.94 9.68
N GLU A 34 -8.64 -12.37 8.71
CA GLU A 34 -7.23 -12.70 8.51
C GLU A 34 -6.42 -12.38 9.77
N ARG A 35 -5.45 -13.24 10.09
CA ARG A 35 -4.56 -13.05 11.24
C ARG A 35 -3.87 -11.68 11.15
N GLY A 36 -3.85 -10.93 12.24
CA GLY A 36 -3.20 -9.60 12.23
C GLY A 36 -4.10 -8.44 11.85
N THR A 37 -5.32 -8.69 11.37
CA THR A 37 -6.20 -7.65 10.81
C THR A 37 -7.31 -7.20 11.76
N VAL A 38 -7.45 -7.78 12.95
CA VAL A 38 -8.54 -7.44 13.87
C VAL A 38 -8.27 -6.08 14.52
N CYS A 39 -9.26 -5.18 14.47
CA CYS A 39 -9.17 -3.88 15.12
C CYS A 39 -9.01 -4.02 16.66
N PRO A 40 -8.10 -3.26 17.30
CA PRO A 40 -7.94 -3.30 18.76
C PRO A 40 -9.17 -2.85 19.54
N ASN A 41 -10.10 -2.15 18.89
CA ASN A 41 -11.36 -1.70 19.49
C ASN A 41 -12.45 -2.78 19.50
N TYR A 42 -12.20 -3.99 18.98
CA TYR A 42 -13.11 -5.12 19.07
C TYR A 42 -13.51 -5.40 20.54
N PRO A 43 -14.79 -5.69 20.86
CA PRO A 43 -15.94 -5.91 19.96
C PRO A 43 -16.72 -4.63 19.58
N ARG A 44 -16.27 -3.43 19.98
CA ARG A 44 -16.95 -2.16 19.64
C ARG A 44 -16.76 -1.75 18.18
N CYS A 45 -15.73 -2.27 17.53
CA CYS A 45 -15.48 -2.08 16.11
C CYS A 45 -15.18 -3.45 15.49
N ASN A 46 -15.91 -3.78 14.41
CA ASN A 46 -15.72 -4.99 13.62
C ASN A 46 -14.94 -4.73 12.32
N GLY A 47 -14.32 -3.55 12.21
CA GLY A 47 -13.47 -3.20 11.09
C GLY A 47 -12.14 -3.96 11.08
N ARG A 48 -11.48 -3.93 9.94
CA ARG A 48 -10.19 -4.56 9.69
C ARG A 48 -9.10 -3.51 9.58
N LEU A 49 -7.95 -3.81 10.17
CA LEU A 49 -6.72 -3.04 10.02
C LEU A 49 -6.12 -3.28 8.63
N LEU A 50 -6.04 -2.22 7.83
CA LEU A 50 -5.42 -2.21 6.51
C LEU A 50 -4.11 -1.43 6.54
N ARG A 51 -3.11 -1.82 5.74
CA ARG A 51 -1.88 -1.05 5.60
C ARG A 51 -2.17 0.30 4.94
N LYS A 52 -1.73 1.38 5.59
CA LYS A 52 -1.85 2.74 5.03
C LYS A 52 -0.97 2.94 3.80
N TYR A 53 0.18 2.28 3.77
CA TYR A 53 1.08 2.27 2.61
C TYR A 53 1.27 0.82 2.17
N THR A 54 0.65 0.46 1.07
CA THR A 54 0.58 -0.92 0.60
C THR A 54 1.85 -1.31 -0.14
N GLU A 55 2.04 -2.62 -0.34
CA GLU A 55 3.11 -3.13 -1.20
C GLU A 55 2.95 -2.63 -2.65
N ALA A 56 1.71 -2.55 -3.14
CA ALA A 56 1.40 -2.01 -4.46
C ALA A 56 1.81 -0.54 -4.58
N ASP A 57 1.61 0.27 -3.54
CA ASP A 57 2.04 1.68 -3.52
C ASP A 57 3.56 1.81 -3.58
N LEU A 58 4.28 0.96 -2.83
CA LEU A 58 5.74 0.93 -2.85
C LEU A 58 6.25 0.51 -4.24
N TYR A 59 5.70 -0.58 -4.78
CA TYR A 59 6.08 -1.09 -6.10
C TYR A 59 5.86 -0.03 -7.19
N LYS A 60 4.69 0.61 -7.19
CA LYS A 60 4.37 1.69 -8.13
C LYS A 60 5.35 2.85 -8.02
N GLN A 61 5.72 3.23 -6.80
CA GLN A 61 6.69 4.32 -6.59
C GLN A 61 8.10 3.97 -7.08
N LEU A 62 8.56 2.74 -6.83
CA LEU A 62 9.87 2.27 -7.31
C LEU A 62 9.88 2.14 -8.83
N SER A 63 8.83 1.56 -9.41
CA SER A 63 8.63 1.46 -10.85
C SER A 63 8.61 2.83 -11.51
N TYR A 64 7.94 3.82 -10.90
CA TYR A 64 7.96 5.20 -11.37
C TYR A 64 9.38 5.75 -11.48
N PHE A 65 10.23 5.55 -10.45
CA PHE A 65 11.62 5.99 -10.52
C PHE A 65 12.41 5.27 -11.61
N CYS A 66 12.21 3.97 -11.80
CA CYS A 66 12.82 3.25 -12.90
C CYS A 66 12.40 3.84 -14.26
N HIS A 67 11.11 4.13 -14.45
CA HIS A 67 10.60 4.65 -15.71
C HIS A 67 11.01 6.09 -16.02
N VAL A 68 11.12 6.96 -15.01
CA VAL A 68 11.51 8.37 -15.23
C VAL A 68 12.94 8.47 -15.77
N PHE A 69 13.83 7.58 -15.33
CA PHE A 69 15.23 7.58 -15.77
C PHE A 69 15.52 6.59 -16.90
N ASP A 70 14.52 5.88 -17.41
CA ASP A 70 14.67 4.94 -18.52
C ASP A 70 14.64 5.69 -19.86
N THR A 71 15.78 6.30 -20.21
CA THR A 71 15.95 7.03 -21.47
C THR A 71 15.78 6.14 -22.69
N VAL A 72 16.11 4.85 -22.59
CA VAL A 72 16.01 3.90 -23.70
C VAL A 72 14.54 3.67 -24.05
N SER A 73 13.72 3.27 -23.07
CA SER A 73 12.28 3.09 -23.28
C SER A 73 11.58 4.39 -23.69
N CYS A 74 12.05 5.54 -23.19
CA CYS A 74 11.52 6.85 -23.60
C CYS A 74 11.80 7.14 -25.09
N ILE A 75 13.04 6.92 -25.55
CA ILE A 75 13.42 7.12 -26.95
C ILE A 75 12.65 6.17 -27.86
N GLU A 76 12.56 4.89 -27.50
CA GLU A 76 11.79 3.90 -28.27
C GLU A 76 10.33 4.30 -28.43
N LYS A 77 9.66 4.76 -27.35
CA LYS A 77 8.27 5.26 -27.39
C LYS A 77 8.10 6.47 -28.29
N VAL A 78 9.07 7.40 -28.29
CA VAL A 78 9.03 8.57 -29.18
C VAL A 78 9.21 8.16 -30.63
N LEU A 79 10.16 7.26 -30.93
CA LEU A 79 10.42 6.79 -32.29
C LEU A 79 9.28 5.95 -32.85
N THR A 80 8.67 5.08 -32.04
CA THR A 80 7.47 4.35 -32.48
C THR A 80 6.32 5.30 -32.78
N ASN A 81 6.08 6.32 -31.96
CA ASN A 81 5.03 7.31 -32.22
C ASN A 81 5.35 8.22 -33.43
N ALA A 82 6.62 8.47 -33.75
CA ALA A 82 7.02 9.27 -34.91
C ALA A 82 6.88 8.53 -36.24
N VAL A 83 6.86 7.20 -36.25
CA VAL A 83 6.68 6.37 -37.46
C VAL A 83 5.20 6.28 -37.89
N PHE A 84 4.26 6.60 -36.98
CA PHE A 84 2.82 6.63 -37.26
C PHE A 84 2.26 8.05 -37.53
N VAL A 85 3.12 9.05 -37.74
CA VAL A 85 2.75 10.42 -38.15
C VAL A 85 3.29 10.73 -39.54
#